data_AF-A0A9E1ISR7-F1
#
_entry.id   AF-A0A9E1ISR7-F1
#
_cell.length_a   1.000
_cell.length_b   1.000
_cell.length_c   1.000
_cell.angle_alpha   90.00
_cell.angle_beta   90.00
_cell.angle_gamma   90.00
#
_symmetry.space_group_name_H-M   'P 1'
#
loop_
_entity.id
_entity.type
_entity.pdbx_description
1 polymer ?
#
loop_
_entity_poly.entity_id
_entity_poly.type
_entity_poly.pdbx_seq_one_letter_code
_entity_poly.pdbx_strand_id
1 'polypeptide(L)' 'MLIKVLIVDDSALIRKMLGSILSNAPGIEVVGSASDP' A
#
# COMPACT_ATOMS: atom_id res chain seq x y z
N MET A 1 14.24 -3.09 -10.62
CA MET A 1 13.80 -1.68 -10.56
C MET A 1 12.85 -1.56 -9.37
N LEU A 2 12.96 -0.51 -8.56
CA LEU A 2 12.14 -0.33 -7.36
C LEU A 2 10.92 0.55 -7.71
N ILE A 3 9.71 0.05 -7.44
CA ILE A 3 8.44 0.74 -7.69
C ILE A 3 7.93 1.29 -6.35
N LYS A 4 7.69 2.59 -6.29
CA LYS A 4 7.13 3.25 -5.12
C LYS A 4 5.60 3.30 -5.21
N VAL A 5 4.92 2.90 -4.14
CA VAL A 5 3.46 2.74 -4.10
C VAL A 5 2.85 3.53 -2.95
N LEU A 6 1.79 4.29 -3.24
CA LEU A 6 0.89 4.92 -2.27
C LEU A 6 -0.45 4.18 -2.32
N ILE A 7 -0.96 3.74 -1.17
CA ILE A 7 -2.24 3.02 -1.09
C ILE A 7 -3.36 4.02 -0.77
N VAL A 8 -4.40 4.08 -1.60
CA VAL A 8 -5.59 4.93 -1.40
C VAL A 8 -6.84 4.06 -1.38
N ASP A 9 -7.63 4.12 -0.30
CA ASP A 9 -8.89 3.36 -0.13
C ASP A 9 -9.72 3.93 1.03
N ASP A 10 -11.05 3.89 0.93
CA ASP A 10 -12.00 4.30 1.98
C ASP A 10 -11.92 3.43 3.25
N SER A 11 -11.51 2.17 3.11
CA SER A 11 -11.44 1.20 4.20
C SER A 11 -10.05 1.10 4.81
N ALA A 12 -9.95 1.48 6.10
CA ALA A 12 -8.73 1.28 6.88
C ALA A 12 -8.28 -0.19 6.93
N LEU A 13 -9.23 -1.14 6.88
CA LEU A 13 -8.93 -2.57 6.82
C LEU A 13 -8.23 -2.94 5.51
N ILE A 14 -8.73 -2.45 4.38
CA ILE A 14 -8.17 -2.72 3.06
C ILE A 14 -6.76 -2.14 2.95
N ARG A 15 -6.54 -0.90 3.41
CA ARG A 15 -5.18 -0.31 3.43
C ARG A 15 -4.18 -1.16 4.20
N LYS A 16 -4.58 -1.67 5.37
CA LYS A 16 -3.73 -2.55 6.20
C LYS A 16 -3.47 -3.90 5.52
N MET A 17 -4.49 -4.49 4.91
CA MET A 17 -4.37 -5.76 4.18
C MET A 17 -3.44 -5.61 2.98
N LEU A 18 -3.67 -4.60 2.12
CA LEU A 18 -2.83 -4.32 0.95
C LEU A 18 -1.40 -3.98 1.34
N GLY A 19 -1.21 -3.19 2.40
CA GLY A 19 0.13 -2.91 2.94
C GLY A 19 0.88 -4.19 3.32
N SER A 20 0.18 -5.14 3.97
CA SER A 20 0.77 -6.43 4.34
C SER A 20 1.11 -7.30 3.13
N ILE A 21 0.25 -7.31 2.10
CA ILE A 21 0.47 -8.07 0.87
C ILE A 21 1.66 -7.48 0.09
N LEU A 22 1.66 -6.16 -0.13
CA LEU A 22 2.66 -5.47 -0.94
C LEU A 22 4.04 -5.42 -0.27
N SER A 23 4.11 -5.46 1.07
CA SER A 23 5.38 -5.54 1.80
C SER A 23 6.16 -6.83 1.51
N ASN A 24 5.50 -7.88 1.00
CA ASN A 24 6.15 -9.13 0.61
C ASN A 24 6.51 -9.19 -0.88
N ALA A 25 6.17 -8.17 -1.66
CA ALA A 25 6.43 -8.15 -3.09
C ALA A 25 7.84 -7.61 -3.40
N PRO A 26 8.72 -8.40 -4.04
CA PRO A 26 10.06 -7.93 -4.38
C PRO A 26 9.99 -6.78 -5.38
N GLY A 27 10.76 -5.72 -5.12
CA GLY A 27 10.80 -4.54 -5.98
C GLY A 27 9.67 -3.54 -5.73
N ILE A 28 8.84 -3.73 -4.71
CA ILE A 28 7.82 -2.75 -4.27
C ILE A 28 8.25 -2.10 -2.95
N GLU A 29 8.10 -0.78 -2.88
CA GLU A 29 8.26 0.02 -1.67
C GLU A 29 6.94 0.77 -1.40
N VAL A 30 6.24 0.41 -0.33
CA VAL A 30 5.05 1.16 0.10
C VAL A 30 5.51 2.41 0.87
N VAL A 31 5.25 3.58 0.31
CA VAL A 31 5.71 4.87 0.88
C VAL A 31 4.66 5.54 1.77
N GLY A 32 3.44 5.02 1.81
CA GLY A 32 2.38 5.51 2.67
C GLY A 32 1.00 4.96 2.33
N SER A 33 0.00 5.42 3.06
CA SER A 33 -1.41 5.17 2.77
C SER A 33 -2.26 6.39 3.11
N ALA A 34 -3.31 6.63 2.32
CA ALA A 34 -4.30 7.70 2.56
C ALA A 34 -5.72 7.12 2.46
N SER A 35 -6.66 7.70 3.20
CA SER A 35 -8.09 7.47 2.96
C SER A 35 -8.50 8.11 1.63
N ASP A 36 -9.41 7.45 0.90
CA ASP A 36 -10.06 8.06 -0.26
C ASP A 36 -11.04 9.16 0.24
N PRO A 37 -11.07 10.37 -0.36
CA PRO A 37 -11.96 11.46 0.08
C PRO A 37 -13.44 11.30 -0.32
#